data_AF-A0A9N9P7B3-F1
#
_entry.id   AF-A0A9N9P7B3-F1
#
_cell.length_a   1.000
_cell.length_b   1.000
_cell.length_c   1.000
_cell.angle_alpha   90.00
_cell.angle_beta   90.00
_cell.angle_gamma   90.00
#
_symmetry.space_group_name_H-M   'P 1'
#
loop_
_entity.id
_entity.type
_entity.pdbx_description
1 polymer ?
#
loop_
_entity_poly.entity_id
_entity_poly.type
_entity_poly.pdbx_seq_one_letter_code
_entity_poly.pdbx_strand_id
1 'polypeptide(L)'
;LYTVTVGAIDRTNSHPYYAEKCAALLVSTYSSGSGSYIYTTDIGKRNCTNLHGGTSAAAPIATGVFSLVLQIRPDLTWRDIQYLTLLSAVPFNLDESEWERTKAGRLF
;
A
#
# COMPACT_ATOMS: atom_id res chain seq x y z
N LEU A 1 9.18 4.58 -15.08
CA LEU A 1 7.95 4.32 -14.28
C LEU A 1 7.26 5.65 -14.03
N TYR A 2 5.94 5.73 -14.28
CA TYR A 2 5.13 6.95 -14.03
C TYR A 2 4.01 6.73 -13.02
N THR A 3 3.96 5.54 -12.41
CA THR A 3 2.96 5.11 -11.44
C THR A 3 3.65 4.67 -10.15
N VAL A 4 2.93 4.74 -9.03
CA VAL A 4 3.31 4.06 -7.78
C VAL A 4 2.47 2.80 -7.69
N THR A 5 3.10 1.63 -7.84
CA THR A 5 2.40 0.35 -7.72
C THR A 5 2.26 -0.01 -6.25
N VAL A 6 1.02 -0.23 -5.80
CA VAL A 6 0.67 -0.49 -4.41
C VAL A 6 0.18 -1.92 -4.25
N GLY A 7 0.88 -2.71 -3.44
CA GLY A 7 0.48 -4.06 -3.03
C GLY A 7 -0.50 -4.04 -1.86
N ALA A 8 -0.98 -5.22 -1.48
CA ALA A 8 -1.91 -5.38 -0.36
C ALA A 8 -1.30 -6.25 0.75
N ILE A 9 -1.53 -5.86 1.99
CA ILE A 9 -1.36 -6.69 3.20
C ILE A 9 -2.69 -6.74 3.95
N ASP A 10 -2.94 -7.81 4.70
CA ASP A 10 -4.12 -7.89 5.54
C ASP A 10 -3.89 -7.34 6.96
N ARG A 11 -4.91 -7.38 7.81
CA ARG A 11 -4.86 -6.90 9.20
C ARG A 11 -3.84 -7.63 10.10
N THR A 12 -3.33 -8.79 9.68
CA THR A 12 -2.30 -9.56 10.39
C THR A 12 -0.92 -9.37 9.77
N ASN A 13 -0.76 -8.37 8.90
CA ASN A 13 0.44 -8.12 8.08
C ASN A 13 0.77 -9.27 7.11
N SER A 14 -0.16 -10.19 6.86
CA SER A 14 0.06 -11.33 5.98
C SER A 14 -0.24 -10.95 4.53
N HIS A 15 0.46 -11.62 3.61
CA HIS A 15 0.23 -11.47 2.17
C HIS A 15 -1.09 -12.18 1.78
N PRO A 16 -2.13 -11.45 1.34
CA PRO A 16 -3.40 -12.07 0.96
C PRO A 16 -3.28 -12.84 -0.36
N TYR A 17 -4.06 -13.91 -0.52
CA TYR A 17 -3.94 -14.84 -1.66
C TYR A 17 -4.08 -14.19 -3.05
N TYR A 18 -4.78 -13.06 -3.14
CA TYR A 18 -5.04 -12.35 -4.39
C TYR A 18 -3.96 -11.31 -4.72
N ALA A 19 -3.07 -10.97 -3.78
CA ALA A 19 -2.02 -9.98 -4.03
C ALA A 19 -0.98 -10.58 -4.98
N GLU A 20 -0.64 -9.84 -6.03
CA GLU A 20 0.40 -10.23 -6.98
C GLU A 20 1.77 -9.78 -6.46
N LYS A 21 2.80 -10.61 -6.65
CA LYS A 21 4.20 -10.28 -6.38
C LYS A 21 4.91 -9.91 -7.68
N CYS A 22 5.56 -8.75 -7.72
CA CYS A 22 6.43 -8.39 -8.84
C CYS A 22 7.49 -7.35 -8.43
N ALA A 23 8.57 -7.26 -9.20
CA ALA A 23 9.65 -6.31 -8.97
C ALA A 23 9.25 -4.83 -9.14
N ALA A 24 8.04 -4.56 -9.65
CA ALA A 24 7.52 -3.20 -9.86
C ALA A 24 6.67 -2.68 -8.69
N LEU A 25 6.44 -3.48 -7.64
CA LEU A 25 5.81 -3.02 -6.39
C LEU A 25 6.73 -2.04 -5.66
N LEU A 26 6.17 -0.90 -5.22
CA LEU A 26 6.95 0.09 -4.46
C LEU A 26 6.63 0.07 -2.96
N VAL A 27 5.37 -0.21 -2.62
CA VAL A 27 4.89 -0.23 -1.22
C VAL A 27 3.64 -1.12 -1.12
N SER A 28 3.34 -1.61 0.07
CA SER A 28 2.09 -2.29 0.38
C SER A 28 1.33 -1.55 1.46
N THR A 29 0.00 -1.56 1.37
CA THR A 29 -0.89 -1.03 2.42
C THR A 29 -2.02 -2.00 2.73
N TYR A 30 -2.76 -1.72 3.81
CA TYR A 30 -3.81 -2.62 4.28
C TYR A 30 -4.95 -2.79 3.28
N SER A 31 -5.52 -4.00 3.26
CA SER A 31 -6.71 -4.38 2.50
C SER A 31 -7.40 -5.58 3.17
N SER A 32 -8.31 -6.24 2.45
CA SER A 32 -9.00 -7.45 2.88
C SER A 32 -8.06 -8.66 3.07
N GLY A 33 -8.47 -9.59 3.94
CA GLY A 33 -7.72 -10.81 4.23
C GLY A 33 -7.92 -11.21 5.69
N SER A 34 -7.60 -12.46 6.01
CA SER A 34 -7.77 -13.01 7.37
C SER A 34 -9.15 -12.73 8.00
N GLY A 35 -10.21 -12.86 7.19
CA GLY A 35 -11.60 -12.65 7.62
C GLY A 35 -11.98 -11.18 7.86
N SER A 36 -11.20 -10.22 7.36
CA SER A 36 -11.49 -8.78 7.50
C SER A 36 -11.40 -8.06 6.16
N TYR A 37 -12.01 -6.87 6.11
CA TYR A 37 -12.22 -6.05 4.92
C TYR A 37 -12.02 -4.58 5.26
N ILE A 38 -11.93 -3.73 4.24
CA ILE A 38 -11.94 -2.28 4.38
C ILE A 38 -13.38 -1.80 4.50
N TYR A 39 -13.65 -1.02 5.54
CA TYR A 39 -14.94 -0.39 5.79
C TYR A 39 -14.92 1.00 5.17
N THR A 40 -15.84 1.27 4.24
CA THR A 40 -15.88 2.55 3.52
C THR A 40 -17.29 2.86 3.02
N THR A 41 -17.48 4.02 2.39
CA THR A 41 -18.76 4.43 1.78
C THR A 41 -19.07 3.58 0.54
N ASP A 42 -20.36 3.43 0.24
CA ASP A 42 -20.83 2.69 -0.93
C ASP A 42 -21.92 3.46 -1.69
N ILE A 43 -22.28 2.99 -2.89
CA ILE A 43 -23.30 3.58 -3.75
C ILE A 43 -24.63 3.65 -3.00
N GLY A 44 -25.27 4.82 -2.99
CA GLY A 44 -26.55 5.07 -2.33
C GLY A 44 -26.46 6.12 -1.22
N LYS A 45 -27.60 6.68 -0.82
CA LYS A 45 -27.66 7.74 0.19
C LYS A 45 -27.34 7.15 1.58
N ARG A 46 -26.24 7.61 2.19
CA ARG A 46 -25.75 7.13 3.50
C ARG A 46 -25.48 5.62 3.52
N ASN A 47 -25.02 5.07 2.39
CA ASN A 47 -24.66 3.66 2.31
C ASN A 47 -23.17 3.44 2.62
N CYS A 48 -22.87 2.31 3.23
CA CYS A 48 -21.52 1.89 3.59
C CYS A 48 -21.33 0.42 3.23
N THR A 49 -20.11 0.05 2.88
CA THR A 49 -19.70 -1.34 2.67
C THR A 49 -18.69 -1.76 3.73
N ASN A 50 -18.84 -3.01 4.20
CA ASN A 50 -17.90 -3.71 5.05
C ASN A 50 -17.22 -4.87 4.29
N LEU A 51 -17.27 -4.84 2.95
CA LEU A 51 -16.77 -5.90 2.08
C LEU A 51 -15.78 -5.38 1.03
N HIS A 52 -15.34 -4.12 1.12
CA HIS A 52 -14.35 -3.59 0.18
C HIS A 52 -12.98 -4.25 0.41
N GLY A 53 -12.29 -4.60 -0.67
CA GLY A 53 -11.09 -5.42 -0.60
C GLY A 53 -10.33 -5.49 -1.91
N GLY A 54 -9.40 -6.44 -2.00
CA GLY A 54 -8.48 -6.55 -3.13
C GLY A 54 -7.36 -5.51 -3.09
N THR A 55 -6.39 -5.61 -3.99
CA THR A 55 -5.37 -4.55 -4.17
C THR A 55 -6.01 -3.20 -4.52
N SER A 56 -7.21 -3.23 -5.11
CA SER A 56 -8.06 -2.05 -5.36
C SER A 56 -8.41 -1.25 -4.11
N ALA A 57 -8.50 -1.86 -2.93
CA ALA A 57 -8.74 -1.14 -1.67
C ALA A 57 -7.45 -0.62 -1.02
N ALA A 58 -6.29 -1.18 -1.37
CA ALA A 58 -4.99 -0.73 -0.88
C ALA A 58 -4.57 0.60 -1.53
N ALA A 59 -4.69 0.71 -2.86
CA ALA A 59 -4.26 1.90 -3.60
C ALA A 59 -4.91 3.23 -3.12
N PRO A 60 -6.23 3.30 -2.81
CA PRO A 60 -6.85 4.50 -2.24
C PRO A 60 -6.29 4.89 -0.87
N ILE A 61 -5.88 3.93 -0.03
CA ILE A 61 -5.26 4.22 1.27
C ILE A 61 -3.91 4.90 1.07
N ALA A 62 -3.06 4.34 0.19
CA ALA A 62 -1.79 4.97 -0.18
C ALA A 62 -2.02 6.39 -0.75
N THR A 63 -3.04 6.57 -1.59
CA THR A 63 -3.42 7.88 -2.15
C THR A 63 -3.84 8.88 -1.07
N GLY A 64 -4.56 8.43 -0.03
CA GLY A 64 -4.88 9.25 1.13
C GLY A 64 -3.64 9.72 1.88
N VAL A 65 -2.68 8.83 2.10
CA VAL A 65 -1.38 9.18 2.72
C VAL A 65 -0.61 10.17 1.86
N PHE A 66 -0.53 9.97 0.54
CA PHE A 66 0.15 10.91 -0.37
C PHE A 66 -0.53 12.29 -0.37
N SER A 67 -1.85 12.34 -0.23
CA SER A 67 -2.59 13.60 -0.12
C SER A 67 -2.20 14.38 1.13
N LEU A 68 -1.98 13.72 2.27
CA LEU A 68 -1.47 14.36 3.50
C LEU A 68 -0.04 14.88 3.33
N VAL A 69 0.82 14.11 2.67
CA VAL A 69 2.20 14.54 2.37
C VAL A 69 2.20 15.79 1.48
N LEU A 70 1.41 15.78 0.39
CA LEU A 70 1.30 16.88 -0.55
C LEU A 70 0.59 18.11 0.05
N GLN A 71 -0.29 17.92 1.02
CA GLN A 71 -0.89 19.03 1.76
C GLN A 71 0.17 19.87 2.50
N ILE A 72 1.22 19.24 3.01
CA ILE A 72 2.31 19.92 3.71
C ILE A 72 3.37 20.43 2.72
N ARG A 73 3.67 19.62 1.69
CA ARG A 73 4.71 19.91 0.69
C ARG A 73 4.15 19.78 -0.74
N PRO A 74 3.44 20.80 -1.23
CA PRO A 74 2.85 20.78 -2.57
C PRO A 74 3.88 20.94 -3.70
N ASP A 75 5.13 21.28 -3.36
CA ASP A 75 6.25 21.45 -4.28
C ASP A 75 6.96 20.13 -4.65
N LEU A 76 6.61 19.01 -4.00
CA LEU A 76 7.19 17.71 -4.30
C LEU A 76 6.85 17.26 -5.72
N THR A 77 7.86 16.82 -6.45
CA THR A 77 7.67 16.21 -7.76
C THR A 77 7.15 14.78 -7.62
N TRP A 78 6.63 14.20 -8.71
CA TRP A 78 6.18 12.81 -8.73
C TRP A 78 7.28 11.81 -8.33
N ARG A 79 8.56 12.12 -8.62
CA ARG A 79 9.69 11.29 -8.18
C ARG A 79 9.96 11.44 -6.70
N ASP A 80 9.80 12.63 -6.14
CA ASP A 80 10.00 12.84 -4.70
C ASP A 80 9.02 12.02 -3.88
N ILE A 81 7.77 11.88 -4.34
CA ILE A 81 6.79 10.97 -3.72
C ILE A 81 7.25 9.50 -3.77
N GLN A 82 7.82 9.05 -4.89
CA GLN A 82 8.37 7.69 -5.00
C GLN A 82 9.54 7.49 -4.03
N TYR A 83 10.46 8.46 -3.94
CA TYR A 83 11.60 8.40 -3.03
C TYR A 83 11.17 8.42 -1.56
N LEU A 84 10.25 9.30 -1.18
CA LEU A 84 9.70 9.33 0.18
C LEU A 84 9.04 8.02 0.54
N THR A 85 8.27 7.44 -0.38
CA THR A 85 7.64 6.12 -0.19
C THR A 85 8.69 5.04 0.09
N LEU A 86 9.74 4.94 -0.74
CA LEU A 86 10.81 3.96 -0.57
C LEU A 86 11.59 4.16 0.74
N LEU A 87 11.87 5.41 1.11
CA LEU A 87 12.69 5.73 2.28
C LEU A 87 11.93 5.60 3.60
N SER A 88 10.61 5.74 3.58
CA SER A 88 9.76 5.69 4.78
C SER A 88 9.00 4.38 4.97
N ALA A 89 8.95 3.51 3.95
CA ALA A 89 8.32 2.21 4.05
C ALA A 89 8.92 1.37 5.19
N VAL A 90 8.04 0.71 5.96
CA VAL A 90 8.41 -0.15 7.09
C VAL A 90 8.32 -1.60 6.64
N PRO A 91 9.42 -2.37 6.68
CA PRO A 91 9.39 -3.81 6.43
C PRO A 91 8.47 -4.53 7.42
N PHE A 92 7.78 -5.56 6.96
CA PHE A 92 6.85 -6.36 7.74
C PHE A 92 7.12 -7.86 7.49
N ASN A 93 6.59 -8.75 8.32
CA ASN A 93 6.80 -10.21 8.21
C ASN A 93 8.25 -10.58 7.92
N LEU A 94 9.19 -10.10 8.75
CA LEU A 94 10.62 -10.32 8.56
C LEU A 94 11.05 -11.79 8.71
N ASP A 95 10.16 -12.63 9.24
CA ASP A 95 10.37 -14.07 9.35
C ASP A 95 10.15 -14.80 8.01
N GLU A 96 9.58 -14.12 6.99
CA GLU A 96 9.43 -14.68 5.65
C GLU A 96 10.79 -14.65 4.89
N SER A 97 11.12 -15.75 4.22
CA SER A 97 12.43 -15.97 3.59
C SER A 97 12.67 -15.21 2.29
N GLU A 98 11.69 -14.42 1.82
CA GLU A 98 11.73 -13.79 0.49
C GLU A 98 12.30 -12.36 0.50
N TRP A 99 12.59 -11.79 1.67
CA TRP A 99 13.20 -10.46 1.75
C TRP A 99 14.64 -10.45 1.23
N GLU A 100 14.91 -9.56 0.29
CA GLU A 100 16.25 -9.34 -0.25
C GLU A 100 16.81 -7.98 0.15
N ARG A 101 18.12 -7.91 0.38
CA ARG A 101 18.79 -6.63 0.64
C ARG A 101 19.25 -6.02 -0.68
N THR A 102 18.64 -4.89 -1.03
CA THR A 102 19.03 -4.08 -2.19
C THR A 102 20.45 -3.51 -2.06
N LYS A 103 21.03 -3.05 -3.17
CA LYS A 103 22.33 -2.35 -3.18
C LYS A 103 22.34 -1.05 -2.38
N ALA A 104 21.16 -0.45 -2.16
CA ALA A 104 20.98 0.72 -1.30
C ALA A 104 20.88 0.35 0.20
N GLY A 105 21.02 -0.93 0.56
CA GLY A 105 20.97 -1.41 1.94
C GLY A 105 19.56 -1.48 2.53
N ARG A 106 18.52 -1.38 1.70
CA ARG A 106 17.10 -1.50 2.09
C ARG A 106 16.61 -2.92 1.84
N LEU A 107 15.66 -3.39 2.65
CA LEU A 107 14.92 -4.62 2.36
C LEU A 107 13.91 -4.36 1.25
N PHE A 108 13.78 -5.30 0.33
CA PHE A 108 12.81 -5.33 -0.77
C PHE A 108 12.23 -6.73 -0.89
#